data_AF-A0A973D470-F1
#
_entry.id   AF-A0A973D470-F1
#
_cell.length_a   1.000
_cell.length_b   1.000
_cell.length_c   1.000
_cell.angle_alpha   90.00
_cell.angle_beta   90.00
_cell.angle_gamma   90.00
#
_symmetry.space_group_name_H-M   'P 1'
#
loop_
_entity.id
_entity.type
_entity.pdbx_description
1 polymer ?
#
loop_
_entity_poly.entity_id
_entity_poly.type
_entity_poly.pdbx_seq_one_letter_code
_entity_poly.pdbx_strand_id
1 'polypeptide(L)'
;LLIKTAWGGKDVAKDFLPPSMGGPGEFYTKMMENVDRVLADIGSVVPGYKDEGYEICGFVWFQGWNDMVNKEKTAAYPERFTAFIDDIRKHWKVEKLPVVIGELGTDGHKASGGVARFRKAQEAIAAVEKFHGNVKLARTSPYWDWEADKMYRDDVWKKEDEKDKFYRIASDRPYHYLGSGKIYYLMGWSMGHGMMELLGDGGLPPRKSTGDGFYRFAARTVYVPEEVKQHINGAHGGFAVDRIHDGGDGSTYFCLKGVGLIRLDPDLTRLEVIGGDAVIQDVNIHNTCIIRDDGQPYFALPSDEAQKVFITDNKGKLIRTLPNPYGDGGGAFRVCDVEVVGGILYAVNGYADNVCFAADPFFGKPEQPDVGSWFPLRFGGRGTEHGKFGTAHGITAVPKTNVFTVADRANARLETYTREGRYISGINFEPGTMPCDVDYVDDLAVVGCLKGAGGSTPAPIHLLKDGNLVATLKLQEDLGLEGWTHVHNAAIRLLTHPENLGIPRVVIIASGWNPGRFAVLEQVIP
;
A
#
# COMPACT_ATOMS: atom_id res chain seq x y z
N LEU A 1 10.39 35.90 -9.26
CA LEU A 1 9.20 36.20 -10.09
C LEU A 1 8.73 34.89 -10.74
N LEU A 2 7.43 34.59 -10.72
CA LEU A 2 6.85 33.47 -11.50
C LEU A 2 6.02 34.05 -12.64
N ILE A 3 6.33 33.67 -13.88
CA ILE A 3 5.59 34.11 -15.07
C ILE A 3 4.68 32.96 -15.52
N LYS A 4 3.36 33.15 -15.41
CA LYS A 4 2.38 32.11 -15.75
C LYS A 4 1.97 32.22 -17.23
N THR A 5 2.24 31.18 -18.00
CA THR A 5 1.84 31.01 -19.41
C THR A 5 1.13 29.67 -19.61
N ALA A 6 0.12 29.41 -18.78
CA ALA A 6 -0.66 28.17 -18.80
C ALA A 6 -2.11 28.45 -19.20
N TRP A 7 -2.61 27.69 -20.18
CA TRP A 7 -3.98 27.76 -20.69
C TRP A 7 -4.63 26.38 -20.72
N GLY A 8 -5.93 26.33 -20.42
CA GLY A 8 -6.70 25.08 -20.46
C GLY A 8 -6.91 24.56 -21.88
N GLY A 9 -6.93 23.24 -22.03
CA GLY A 9 -7.31 22.59 -23.28
C GLY A 9 -6.31 22.78 -24.43
N LYS A 10 -5.00 22.73 -24.13
CA LYS A 10 -3.92 22.88 -25.12
C LYS A 10 -3.05 21.64 -25.26
N ASP A 11 -2.54 21.44 -26.47
CA ASP A 11 -1.64 20.34 -26.82
C ASP A 11 -0.26 20.79 -27.32
N VAL A 12 0.72 19.90 -27.25
CA VAL A 12 2.05 20.09 -27.85
C VAL A 12 2.00 19.83 -29.35
N ALA A 13 1.09 18.96 -29.80
CA ALA A 13 0.95 18.59 -31.21
C ALA A 13 0.60 19.75 -32.16
N LYS A 14 -0.07 20.79 -31.68
CA LYS A 14 -0.55 21.93 -32.48
C LYS A 14 -0.39 23.25 -31.75
N ASP A 15 -0.94 23.39 -30.53
CA ASP A 15 -1.01 24.70 -29.86
C ASP A 15 0.38 25.19 -29.42
N PHE A 16 1.21 24.27 -28.93
CA PHE A 16 2.60 24.51 -28.52
C PHE A 16 3.62 23.85 -29.47
N LEU A 17 3.21 23.51 -30.70
CA LEU A 17 4.13 22.90 -31.68
C LEU A 17 5.31 23.86 -31.90
N PRO A 18 6.56 23.42 -31.64
CA PRO A 18 7.69 24.33 -31.69
C PRO A 18 8.08 24.67 -33.14
N PRO A 19 8.69 25.84 -33.40
CA PRO A 19 9.14 26.26 -34.73
C PRO A 19 9.96 25.19 -35.48
N SER A 20 10.89 24.54 -34.79
CA SER A 20 11.74 23.48 -35.36
C SER A 20 10.99 22.24 -35.85
N MET A 21 9.73 22.05 -35.42
CA MET A 21 8.86 20.93 -35.81
C MET A 21 7.71 21.37 -36.72
N GLY A 22 7.86 22.50 -37.43
CA GLY A 22 6.85 23.03 -38.35
C GLY A 22 5.79 23.93 -37.71
N GLY A 23 6.02 24.37 -36.46
CA GLY A 23 5.28 25.46 -35.82
C GLY A 23 5.74 26.86 -36.27
N PRO A 24 5.63 27.90 -35.43
CA PRO A 24 5.13 27.85 -34.04
C PRO A 24 3.61 27.73 -33.96
N GLY A 25 3.14 26.95 -33.00
CA GLY A 25 1.75 26.98 -32.57
C GLY A 25 1.37 28.33 -31.95
N GLU A 26 0.08 28.69 -31.99
CA GLU A 26 -0.43 29.97 -31.49
C GLU A 26 -0.03 30.22 -30.01
N PHE A 27 -0.09 29.18 -29.18
CA PHE A 27 0.19 29.29 -27.74
C PHE A 27 1.68 29.20 -27.42
N TYR A 28 2.48 28.58 -28.30
CA TYR A 28 3.94 28.77 -28.28
C TYR A 28 4.27 30.26 -28.44
N THR A 29 3.78 30.89 -29.51
CA THR A 29 4.04 32.31 -29.78
C THR A 29 3.58 33.22 -28.64
N LYS A 30 2.35 33.03 -28.14
CA LYS A 30 1.83 33.81 -26.99
C LYS A 30 2.64 33.62 -25.72
N MET A 31 3.17 32.43 -25.48
CA MET A 31 4.05 32.18 -24.34
C MET A 31 5.33 33.00 -24.47
N MET A 32 6.02 32.91 -25.62
CA MET A 32 7.28 33.64 -25.86
C MET A 32 7.06 35.16 -25.72
N GLU A 33 6.06 35.70 -26.41
CA GLU A 33 5.72 37.13 -26.36
C GLU A 33 5.39 37.60 -24.94
N ASN A 34 4.63 36.82 -24.17
CA ASN A 34 4.28 37.20 -22.80
C ASN A 34 5.48 37.18 -21.86
N VAL A 35 6.37 36.17 -21.99
CA VAL A 35 7.59 36.12 -21.19
C VAL A 35 8.50 37.30 -21.54
N ASP A 36 8.77 37.52 -22.82
CA ASP A 36 9.66 38.60 -23.27
C ASP A 36 9.12 39.97 -22.86
N ARG A 37 7.80 40.19 -22.96
CA ARG A 37 7.15 41.42 -22.51
C ARG A 37 7.32 41.65 -21.00
N VAL A 38 7.15 40.61 -20.17
CA VAL A 38 7.31 40.74 -18.71
C VAL A 38 8.77 40.99 -18.34
N LEU A 39 9.70 40.31 -19.00
CA LEU A 39 11.14 40.47 -18.75
C LEU A 39 11.67 41.84 -19.20
N ALA A 40 11.05 42.46 -20.21
CA ALA A 40 11.37 43.82 -20.66
C ALA A 40 10.87 44.92 -19.71
N ASP A 41 9.88 44.63 -18.85
CA ASP A 41 9.27 45.60 -17.92
C ASP A 41 8.83 44.92 -16.62
N ILE A 42 9.82 44.41 -15.86
CA ILE A 42 9.57 43.73 -14.58
C ILE A 42 8.97 44.69 -13.54
N GLY A 43 9.35 45.98 -13.57
CA GLY A 43 8.85 47.01 -12.67
C GLY A 43 7.33 47.19 -12.72
N SER A 44 6.70 46.89 -13.86
CA SER A 44 5.24 46.92 -13.98
C SER A 44 4.50 45.85 -13.17
N VAL A 45 5.17 44.74 -12.82
CA VAL A 45 4.54 43.59 -12.14
C VAL A 45 5.17 43.24 -10.79
N VAL A 46 6.38 43.71 -10.49
CA VAL A 46 7.07 43.53 -9.21
C VAL A 46 7.23 44.89 -8.52
N PRO A 47 6.38 45.21 -7.52
CA PRO A 47 6.48 46.46 -6.78
C PRO A 47 7.86 46.66 -6.15
N GLY A 48 8.49 47.79 -6.43
CA GLY A 48 9.78 48.17 -5.85
C GLY A 48 11.03 47.60 -6.54
N TYR A 49 10.88 46.94 -7.69
CA TYR A 49 12.00 46.57 -8.56
C TYR A 49 12.73 47.82 -9.08
N LYS A 50 14.07 47.81 -9.02
CA LYS A 50 14.96 48.94 -9.34
C LYS A 50 15.94 48.58 -10.46
N ASP A 51 15.46 47.85 -11.46
CA ASP A 51 16.24 47.42 -12.62
C ASP A 51 17.52 46.65 -12.25
N GLU A 52 17.45 45.81 -11.21
CA GLU A 52 18.58 44.99 -10.74
C GLU A 52 19.00 43.87 -11.72
N GLY A 53 18.23 43.66 -12.79
CA GLY A 53 18.41 42.58 -13.76
C GLY A 53 17.63 41.32 -13.39
N TYR A 54 17.74 40.29 -14.24
CA TYR A 54 17.09 39.01 -14.01
C TYR A 54 17.92 37.84 -14.52
N GLU A 55 17.63 36.67 -13.96
CA GLU A 55 18.07 35.37 -14.47
C GLU A 55 16.84 34.49 -14.68
N ILE A 56 16.78 33.79 -15.81
CA ILE A 56 15.75 32.77 -16.05
C ILE A 56 16.26 31.46 -15.44
N CYS A 57 15.89 31.21 -14.19
CA CYS A 57 16.37 30.06 -13.43
C CYS A 57 15.82 28.71 -13.92
N GLY A 58 14.69 28.68 -14.61
CA GLY A 58 14.12 27.43 -15.08
C GLY A 58 12.73 27.54 -15.70
N PHE A 59 12.27 26.42 -16.24
CA PHE A 59 10.96 26.27 -16.85
C PHE A 59 10.21 25.09 -16.24
N VAL A 60 8.98 25.31 -15.79
CA VAL A 60 8.11 24.26 -15.27
C VAL A 60 7.00 24.00 -16.27
N TRP A 61 6.92 22.78 -16.75
CA TRP A 61 5.91 22.34 -17.71
C TRP A 61 4.97 21.34 -17.08
N PHE A 62 3.67 21.66 -17.09
CA PHE A 62 2.66 20.72 -16.64
C PHE A 62 1.46 20.70 -17.59
N GLN A 63 1.51 19.74 -18.52
CA GLN A 63 0.52 19.51 -19.56
C GLN A 63 0.53 18.02 -19.91
N GLY A 64 -0.56 17.52 -20.50
CA GLY A 64 -0.52 16.20 -21.14
C GLY A 64 -1.84 15.68 -21.64
N TRP A 65 -2.95 16.09 -21.01
CA TRP A 65 -4.26 15.50 -21.28
C TRP A 65 -4.67 15.49 -22.77
N ASN A 66 -4.48 16.60 -23.48
CA ASN A 66 -4.93 16.71 -24.86
C ASN A 66 -4.05 15.99 -25.89
N ASP A 67 -2.80 15.71 -25.55
CA ASP A 67 -1.95 14.81 -26.34
C ASP A 67 -2.24 13.34 -25.94
N MET A 68 -2.56 13.08 -24.68
CA MET A 68 -2.88 11.74 -24.15
C MET A 68 -4.12 11.12 -24.80
N VAL A 69 -5.17 11.90 -25.05
CA VAL A 69 -6.43 11.39 -25.62
C VAL A 69 -6.31 10.93 -27.08
N ASN A 70 -5.21 11.26 -27.78
CA ASN A 70 -4.94 10.81 -29.14
C ASN A 70 -3.63 10.02 -29.20
N LYS A 71 -3.67 8.79 -29.73
CA LYS A 71 -2.51 7.87 -29.72
C LYS A 71 -1.35 8.39 -30.55
N GLU A 72 -1.63 9.02 -31.69
CA GLU A 72 -0.62 9.57 -32.59
C GLU A 72 0.09 10.76 -31.96
N LYS A 73 -0.67 11.64 -31.28
CA LYS A 73 -0.11 12.76 -30.50
C LYS A 73 0.75 12.25 -29.35
N THR A 74 0.28 11.25 -28.61
CA THR A 74 1.05 10.61 -27.53
C THR A 74 2.37 10.04 -28.05
N ALA A 75 2.36 9.32 -29.18
CA ALA A 75 3.55 8.71 -29.75
C ALA A 75 4.58 9.76 -30.21
N ALA A 76 4.13 10.89 -30.75
CA ALA A 76 4.99 11.99 -31.19
C ALA A 76 5.36 12.98 -30.08
N TYR A 77 4.80 12.84 -28.87
CA TYR A 77 5.02 13.76 -27.76
C TYR A 77 6.49 13.90 -27.35
N PRO A 78 7.28 12.79 -27.20
CA PRO A 78 8.67 12.90 -26.75
C PRO A 78 9.53 13.72 -27.71
N GLU A 79 9.39 13.49 -29.01
CA GLU A 79 10.13 14.21 -30.05
C GLU A 79 9.76 15.68 -30.08
N ARG A 80 8.45 16.00 -30.12
CA ARG A 80 7.97 17.39 -30.16
C ARG A 80 8.37 18.19 -28.93
N PHE A 81 8.25 17.59 -27.74
CA PHE A 81 8.60 18.31 -26.52
C PHE A 81 10.12 18.43 -26.31
N THR A 82 10.90 17.47 -26.81
CA THR A 82 12.37 17.61 -26.88
C THR A 82 12.75 18.82 -27.74
N ALA A 83 12.18 18.95 -28.93
CA ALA A 83 12.41 20.08 -29.82
C ALA A 83 11.91 21.41 -29.21
N PHE A 84 10.79 21.38 -28.48
CA PHE A 84 10.29 22.54 -27.74
C PHE A 84 11.30 23.04 -26.70
N ILE A 85 11.91 22.14 -25.93
CA ILE A 85 12.94 22.49 -24.94
C ILE A 85 14.15 23.13 -25.62
N ASP A 86 14.58 22.61 -26.78
CA ASP A 86 15.70 23.19 -27.53
C ASP A 86 15.37 24.61 -28.03
N ASP A 87 14.16 24.81 -28.56
CA ASP A 87 13.75 26.09 -29.12
C ASP A 87 13.60 27.18 -28.05
N ILE A 88 13.05 26.87 -26.86
CA ILE A 88 12.98 27.86 -25.76
C ILE A 88 14.38 28.24 -25.24
N ARG A 89 15.31 27.26 -25.17
CA ARG A 89 16.70 27.51 -24.77
C ARG A 89 17.42 28.41 -25.75
N LYS A 90 17.21 28.18 -27.05
CA LYS A 90 17.76 29.00 -28.12
C LYS A 90 17.20 30.42 -28.08
N HIS A 91 15.89 30.58 -27.90
CA HIS A 91 15.24 31.89 -27.88
C HIS A 91 15.73 32.75 -26.70
N TRP A 92 15.71 32.21 -25.49
CA TRP A 92 16.17 32.93 -24.30
C TRP A 92 17.69 32.92 -24.11
N LYS A 93 18.44 32.25 -24.99
CA LYS A 93 19.90 32.11 -24.94
C LYS A 93 20.40 31.51 -23.62
N VAL A 94 19.65 30.56 -23.08
CA VAL A 94 20.00 29.81 -21.86
C VAL A 94 20.19 28.34 -22.25
N GLU A 95 21.39 28.00 -22.74
CA GLU A 95 21.69 26.68 -23.33
C GLU A 95 21.38 25.50 -22.40
N LYS A 96 21.56 25.71 -21.10
CA LYS A 96 21.28 24.72 -20.06
C LYS A 96 20.11 25.12 -19.18
N LEU A 97 19.07 25.77 -19.70
CA LEU A 97 17.87 26.09 -18.91
C LEU A 97 17.33 24.81 -18.23
N PRO A 98 17.24 24.79 -16.90
CA PRO A 98 16.60 23.70 -16.17
C PRO A 98 15.13 23.55 -16.54
N VAL A 99 14.68 22.33 -16.84
CA VAL A 99 13.28 22.05 -17.17
C VAL A 99 12.70 20.98 -16.27
N VAL A 100 11.61 21.28 -15.58
CA VAL A 100 10.84 20.30 -14.82
C VAL A 100 9.55 19.98 -15.54
N ILE A 101 9.33 18.71 -15.83
CA ILE A 101 8.11 18.17 -16.43
C ILE A 101 7.28 17.57 -15.31
N GLY A 102 6.08 18.09 -15.06
CA GLY A 102 5.11 17.46 -14.18
C GLY A 102 4.47 16.25 -14.86
N GLU A 103 4.57 15.08 -14.23
CA GLU A 103 3.89 13.86 -14.69
C GLU A 103 2.36 14.06 -14.74
N LEU A 104 1.69 13.46 -15.74
CA LEU A 104 0.22 13.34 -15.79
C LEU A 104 -0.24 12.33 -14.71
N GLY A 105 -0.30 12.79 -13.46
CA GLY A 105 -0.53 11.98 -12.26
C GLY A 105 -1.96 11.46 -12.05
N THR A 106 -2.87 11.67 -13.01
CA THR A 106 -4.29 11.27 -12.90
C THR A 106 -4.42 9.78 -12.60
N ASP A 107 -5.38 9.42 -11.75
CA ASP A 107 -5.65 8.05 -11.26
C ASP A 107 -4.51 7.43 -10.41
N GLY A 108 -3.48 8.22 -10.07
CA GLY A 108 -2.40 7.78 -9.19
C GLY A 108 -1.74 6.48 -9.67
N HIS A 109 -1.67 5.49 -8.78
CA HIS A 109 -1.14 4.15 -9.06
C HIS A 109 -2.09 3.26 -9.88
N LYS A 110 -3.36 3.66 -10.05
CA LYS A 110 -4.36 2.94 -10.87
C LYS A 110 -4.39 3.40 -12.32
N ALA A 111 -3.46 4.27 -12.73
CA ALA A 111 -3.41 4.77 -14.09
C ALA A 111 -3.32 3.62 -15.10
N SER A 112 -4.21 3.66 -16.08
CA SER A 112 -4.28 2.66 -17.13
C SER A 112 -4.51 3.34 -18.49
N GLY A 113 -4.56 2.54 -19.57
CA GLY A 113 -4.95 3.03 -20.89
C GLY A 113 -4.09 4.20 -21.39
N GLY A 114 -4.75 5.32 -21.74
CA GLY A 114 -4.09 6.50 -22.28
C GLY A 114 -3.12 7.17 -21.31
N VAL A 115 -3.52 7.29 -20.03
CA VAL A 115 -2.70 7.93 -19.00
C VAL A 115 -1.38 7.17 -18.81
N ALA A 116 -1.45 5.85 -18.65
CA ALA A 116 -0.24 5.02 -18.51
C ALA A 116 0.69 5.12 -19.73
N ARG A 117 0.15 5.11 -20.95
CA ARG A 117 0.96 5.32 -22.17
C ARG A 117 1.60 6.71 -22.22
N PHE A 118 0.86 7.74 -21.83
CA PHE A 118 1.35 9.11 -21.88
C PHE A 118 2.44 9.38 -20.84
N ARG A 119 2.34 8.80 -19.65
CA ARG A 119 3.43 8.88 -18.65
C ARG A 119 4.74 8.30 -19.18
N LYS A 120 4.70 7.19 -19.91
CA LYS A 120 5.88 6.62 -20.59
C LYS A 120 6.46 7.58 -21.63
N ALA A 121 5.61 8.30 -22.35
CA ALA A 121 6.06 9.33 -23.29
C ALA A 121 6.72 10.52 -22.56
N GLN A 122 6.19 10.95 -21.41
CA GLN A 122 6.82 12.00 -20.60
C GLN A 122 8.20 11.56 -20.05
N GLU A 123 8.30 10.31 -19.59
CA GLU A 123 9.53 9.73 -19.07
C GLU A 123 10.63 9.62 -20.13
N ALA A 124 10.27 9.26 -21.36
CA ALA A 124 11.22 9.18 -22.47
C ALA A 124 11.97 10.50 -22.75
N ILE A 125 11.37 11.66 -22.41
CA ILE A 125 12.01 12.97 -22.59
C ILE A 125 13.16 13.14 -21.60
N ALA A 126 12.95 12.84 -20.32
CA ALA A 126 14.01 12.96 -19.30
C ALA A 126 15.15 11.95 -19.53
N ALA A 127 14.88 10.85 -20.25
CA ALA A 127 15.87 9.84 -20.60
C ALA A 127 16.79 10.25 -21.78
N VAL A 128 16.48 11.32 -22.52
CA VAL A 128 17.32 11.83 -23.61
C VAL A 128 18.69 12.24 -23.07
N GLU A 129 19.78 11.73 -23.66
CA GLU A 129 21.15 11.88 -23.14
C GLU A 129 21.55 13.35 -22.89
N LYS A 130 21.29 14.25 -23.84
CA LYS A 130 21.60 15.69 -23.70
C LYS A 130 20.83 16.40 -22.58
N PHE A 131 19.82 15.75 -21.99
CA PHE A 131 18.98 16.29 -20.95
C PHE A 131 19.31 15.76 -19.55
N HIS A 132 20.21 14.77 -19.44
CA HIS A 132 20.63 14.24 -18.14
C HIS A 132 21.19 15.35 -17.25
N GLY A 133 20.72 15.41 -16.00
CA GLY A 133 21.09 16.43 -15.02
C GLY A 133 20.50 17.82 -15.26
N ASN A 134 19.65 18.01 -16.30
CA ASN A 134 19.10 19.33 -16.63
C ASN A 134 17.61 19.34 -17.01
N VAL A 135 17.02 18.17 -17.29
CA VAL A 135 15.57 18.00 -17.42
C VAL A 135 15.14 16.90 -16.48
N LYS A 136 14.09 17.15 -15.70
CA LYS A 136 13.59 16.19 -14.70
C LYS A 136 12.10 15.97 -14.86
N LEU A 137 11.69 14.71 -14.85
CA LEU A 137 10.29 14.34 -14.65
C LEU A 137 9.98 14.35 -13.15
N ALA A 138 9.18 15.31 -12.70
CA ALA A 138 8.62 15.33 -11.35
C ALA A 138 7.42 14.38 -11.29
N ARG A 139 7.56 13.28 -10.54
CA ARG A 139 6.47 12.30 -10.33
C ARG A 139 5.36 12.94 -9.50
N THR A 140 4.12 12.72 -9.91
CA THR A 140 2.93 13.33 -9.29
C THR A 140 1.88 12.29 -8.89
N SER A 141 1.91 11.11 -9.53
CA SER A 141 1.00 10.00 -9.24
C SER A 141 0.97 9.52 -7.78
N PRO A 142 2.05 9.57 -6.97
CA PRO A 142 1.98 9.18 -5.55
C PRO A 142 1.10 10.09 -4.70
N TYR A 143 0.75 11.28 -5.19
CA TYR A 143 0.00 12.28 -4.44
C TYR A 143 -1.51 12.25 -4.69
N TRP A 144 -2.00 11.25 -5.43
CA TRP A 144 -3.43 11.08 -5.69
C TRP A 144 -4.21 10.96 -4.38
N ASP A 145 -5.32 11.69 -4.29
CA ASP A 145 -6.13 11.78 -3.08
C ASP A 145 -7.24 10.73 -3.10
N TRP A 146 -6.96 9.57 -2.51
CA TRP A 146 -7.90 8.43 -2.49
C TRP A 146 -9.19 8.72 -1.72
N GLU A 147 -9.20 9.69 -0.80
CA GLU A 147 -10.43 10.12 -0.11
C GLU A 147 -11.35 10.92 -1.03
N ALA A 148 -10.79 11.88 -1.77
CA ALA A 148 -11.52 12.60 -2.81
C ALA A 148 -11.96 11.66 -3.95
N ASP A 149 -11.13 10.69 -4.36
CA ASP A 149 -11.46 9.71 -5.41
C ASP A 149 -12.68 8.87 -5.00
N LYS A 150 -12.70 8.39 -3.75
CA LYS A 150 -13.83 7.62 -3.23
C LYS A 150 -15.11 8.45 -3.22
N MET A 151 -15.09 9.64 -2.62
CA MET A 151 -16.26 10.52 -2.57
C MET A 151 -16.78 10.88 -3.98
N TYR A 152 -15.86 11.09 -4.92
CA TYR A 152 -16.22 11.31 -6.33
C TYR A 152 -16.94 10.11 -6.93
N ARG A 153 -16.39 8.90 -6.79
CA ARG A 153 -16.96 7.65 -7.33
C ARG A 153 -18.29 7.27 -6.70
N ASP A 154 -18.50 7.65 -5.44
CA ASP A 154 -19.75 7.43 -4.71
C ASP A 154 -20.82 8.52 -5.01
N ASP A 155 -20.53 9.42 -5.95
CA ASP A 155 -21.39 10.55 -6.32
C ASP A 155 -21.74 11.50 -5.15
N VAL A 156 -20.94 11.53 -4.07
CA VAL A 156 -21.16 12.41 -2.90
C VAL A 156 -21.30 13.87 -3.31
N TRP A 157 -20.50 14.31 -4.28
CA TRP A 157 -20.53 15.67 -4.84
C TRP A 157 -21.84 16.04 -5.55
N LYS A 158 -22.66 15.05 -5.95
CA LYS A 158 -23.99 15.24 -6.58
C LYS A 158 -25.14 15.20 -5.58
N LYS A 159 -24.92 14.66 -4.37
CA LYS A 159 -25.96 14.50 -3.35
C LYS A 159 -26.11 15.79 -2.56
N GLU A 160 -27.26 16.43 -2.67
CA GLU A 160 -27.48 17.79 -2.13
C GLU A 160 -27.25 17.89 -0.62
N ASP A 161 -27.54 16.81 0.11
CA ASP A 161 -27.37 16.67 1.56
C ASP A 161 -25.94 16.26 1.99
N GLU A 162 -25.10 15.76 1.07
CA GLU A 162 -23.75 15.28 1.39
C GLU A 162 -22.63 16.08 0.72
N LYS A 163 -22.93 16.87 -0.32
CA LYS A 163 -21.93 17.52 -1.19
C LYS A 163 -20.95 18.40 -0.43
N ASP A 164 -21.36 19.00 0.69
CA ASP A 164 -20.47 19.80 1.55
C ASP A 164 -19.29 19.00 2.08
N LYS A 165 -19.42 17.67 2.26
CA LYS A 165 -18.32 16.79 2.65
C LYS A 165 -17.24 16.77 1.57
N PHE A 166 -17.64 16.67 0.30
CA PHE A 166 -16.73 16.72 -0.84
C PHE A 166 -16.09 18.10 -0.99
N TYR A 167 -16.89 19.17 -0.92
CA TYR A 167 -16.40 20.54 -1.12
C TYR A 167 -15.45 21.05 -0.03
N ARG A 168 -15.30 20.33 1.10
CA ARG A 168 -14.28 20.60 2.13
C ARG A 168 -12.87 20.18 1.73
N ILE A 169 -12.73 19.16 0.87
CA ILE A 169 -11.43 18.58 0.50
C ILE A 169 -11.15 18.64 -1.01
N ALA A 170 -12.19 18.85 -1.81
CA ALA A 170 -12.20 18.78 -3.26
C ALA A 170 -13.16 19.81 -3.86
N SER A 171 -13.24 19.92 -5.19
CA SER A 171 -14.09 20.89 -5.86
C SER A 171 -14.60 20.38 -7.21
N ASP A 172 -15.69 20.98 -7.69
CA ASP A 172 -16.42 20.53 -8.89
C ASP A 172 -15.50 20.48 -10.12
N ARG A 173 -15.75 19.48 -10.96
CA ARG A 173 -15.00 18.99 -12.14
C ARG A 173 -13.90 17.97 -11.81
N PRO A 174 -14.23 16.66 -11.72
CA PRO A 174 -13.25 15.56 -11.55
C PRO A 174 -12.11 15.59 -12.57
N TYR A 175 -12.35 16.22 -13.72
CA TYR A 175 -11.40 16.39 -14.81
C TYR A 175 -10.05 17.02 -14.38
N HIS A 176 -10.06 17.94 -13.40
CA HIS A 176 -8.84 18.61 -12.93
C HIS A 176 -8.43 18.06 -11.56
N TYR A 177 -7.92 16.82 -11.54
CA TYR A 177 -7.37 16.20 -10.32
C TYR A 177 -8.35 16.27 -9.14
N LEU A 178 -9.62 15.90 -9.40
CA LEU A 178 -10.70 15.90 -8.42
C LEU A 178 -11.00 17.27 -7.79
N GLY A 179 -10.36 18.35 -8.24
CA GLY A 179 -10.38 19.63 -7.55
C GLY A 179 -9.75 19.59 -6.16
N SER A 180 -8.93 18.56 -5.85
CA SER A 180 -8.31 18.37 -4.53
C SER A 180 -7.13 19.31 -4.33
N GLY A 181 -7.26 20.24 -3.38
CA GLY A 181 -6.18 21.17 -3.01
C GLY A 181 -4.92 20.46 -2.56
N LYS A 182 -5.06 19.29 -1.93
CA LYS A 182 -3.94 18.41 -1.52
C LYS A 182 -3.13 17.95 -2.72
N ILE A 183 -3.80 17.47 -3.78
CA ILE A 183 -3.12 17.04 -5.01
C ILE A 183 -2.32 18.19 -5.61
N TYR A 184 -2.96 19.36 -5.79
CA TYR A 184 -2.30 20.54 -6.36
C TYR A 184 -1.08 20.99 -5.57
N TYR A 185 -1.21 21.07 -4.24
CA TYR A 185 -0.12 21.45 -3.36
C TYR A 185 1.08 20.50 -3.51
N LEU A 186 0.83 19.19 -3.42
CA LEU A 186 1.89 18.18 -3.45
C LEU A 186 2.53 18.02 -4.84
N MET A 187 1.78 18.26 -5.91
CA MET A 187 2.34 18.33 -7.25
C MET A 187 3.25 19.55 -7.42
N GLY A 188 2.81 20.71 -6.92
CA GLY A 188 3.64 21.92 -6.88
C GLY A 188 4.91 21.71 -6.06
N TRP A 189 4.79 21.06 -4.90
CA TRP A 189 5.92 20.65 -4.06
C TRP A 189 6.91 19.76 -4.83
N SER A 190 6.41 18.73 -5.51
CA SER A 190 7.23 17.82 -6.33
C SER A 190 7.97 18.54 -7.45
N MET A 191 7.28 19.41 -8.19
CA MET A 191 7.89 20.17 -9.28
C MET A 191 8.88 21.21 -8.77
N GLY A 192 8.55 21.91 -7.68
CA GLY A 192 9.42 22.92 -7.08
C GLY A 192 10.72 22.32 -6.55
N HIS A 193 10.64 21.20 -5.84
CA HIS A 193 11.83 20.46 -5.42
C HIS A 193 12.57 19.81 -6.58
N GLY A 194 11.87 19.38 -7.62
CA GLY A 194 12.51 18.96 -8.86
C GLY A 194 13.35 20.07 -9.49
N MET A 195 12.89 21.32 -9.41
CA MET A 195 13.65 22.48 -9.88
C MET A 195 14.86 22.76 -8.99
N MET A 196 14.66 22.72 -7.66
CA MET A 196 15.77 22.91 -6.71
C MET A 196 16.89 21.89 -6.92
N GLU A 197 16.54 20.64 -7.25
CA GLU A 197 17.53 19.60 -7.55
C GLU A 197 18.36 19.94 -8.79
N LEU A 198 17.71 20.43 -9.85
CA LEU A 198 18.40 20.85 -11.08
C LEU A 198 19.27 22.09 -10.87
N LEU A 199 18.92 22.94 -9.90
CA LEU A 199 19.67 24.13 -9.52
C LEU A 199 20.84 23.85 -8.55
N GLY A 200 20.88 22.66 -7.95
CA GLY A 200 21.91 22.27 -6.99
C GLY A 200 21.65 22.71 -5.55
N ASP A 201 20.44 23.17 -5.24
CA ASP A 201 20.03 23.65 -3.90
C ASP A 201 19.39 22.55 -3.03
N GLY A 202 19.56 21.29 -3.44
CA GLY A 202 18.91 20.12 -2.84
C GLY A 202 17.57 19.78 -3.52
N GLY A 203 17.17 18.52 -3.44
CA GLY A 203 16.00 18.01 -4.16
C GLY A 203 14.78 17.81 -3.28
N LEU A 204 13.89 16.92 -3.75
CA LEU A 204 12.80 16.40 -2.91
C LEU A 204 13.44 15.78 -1.65
N PRO A 205 12.98 16.13 -0.44
CA PRO A 205 13.47 15.46 0.75
C PRO A 205 13.23 13.95 0.58
N PRO A 206 14.20 13.10 0.92
CA PRO A 206 14.05 11.67 0.75
C PRO A 206 12.80 11.22 1.50
N ARG A 207 11.95 10.46 0.82
CA ARG A 207 10.77 9.89 1.45
C ARG A 207 11.25 9.08 2.65
N LYS A 208 10.68 9.36 3.84
CA LYS A 208 10.98 8.57 5.04
C LYS A 208 10.77 7.10 4.70
N SER A 209 11.78 6.30 5.02
CA SER A 209 11.80 4.89 4.71
C SER A 209 12.36 4.11 5.88
N THR A 210 11.98 2.85 5.99
CA THR A 210 12.45 1.91 7.00
C THR A 210 12.96 0.63 6.36
N GLY A 211 13.71 -0.20 7.08
CA GLY A 211 14.36 -1.39 6.54
C GLY A 211 15.77 -1.11 6.03
N ASP A 212 16.39 -2.14 5.46
CA ASP A 212 17.83 -2.20 5.23
C ASP A 212 18.17 -2.54 3.77
N GLY A 213 19.29 -2.00 3.28
CA GLY A 213 19.84 -2.33 1.97
C GLY A 213 18.83 -2.20 0.82
N PHE A 214 18.61 -3.29 0.10
CA PHE A 214 17.66 -3.37 -1.01
C PHE A 214 16.19 -3.34 -0.55
N TYR A 215 15.92 -3.73 0.69
CA TYR A 215 14.58 -3.86 1.26
C TYR A 215 14.25 -2.66 2.13
N ARG A 216 14.21 -1.48 1.51
CA ARG A 216 13.73 -0.24 2.12
C ARG A 216 12.27 -0.01 1.75
N PHE A 217 11.47 0.46 2.67
CA PHE A 217 10.01 0.62 2.51
C PHE A 217 9.55 1.99 2.96
N ALA A 218 8.56 2.54 2.28
CA ALA A 218 7.90 3.78 2.69
C ALA A 218 6.40 3.58 2.86
N ALA A 219 5.80 4.32 3.80
CA ALA A 219 4.37 4.27 4.06
C ALA A 219 3.56 4.79 2.88
N ARG A 220 2.58 4.01 2.43
CA ARG A 220 1.64 4.31 1.34
C ARG A 220 0.30 4.77 1.90
N THR A 221 -0.32 5.74 1.22
CA THR A 221 -1.67 6.21 1.54
C THR A 221 -2.71 5.24 1.01
N VAL A 222 -3.68 4.91 1.85
CA VAL A 222 -4.84 4.07 1.54
C VAL A 222 -6.09 4.80 2.04
N TYR A 223 -7.18 4.74 1.27
CA TYR A 223 -8.48 5.20 1.77
C TYR A 223 -8.99 4.26 2.87
N VAL A 224 -9.30 4.81 4.04
CA VAL A 224 -9.88 4.08 5.17
C VAL A 224 -11.31 4.60 5.39
N PRO A 225 -12.36 3.76 5.32
CA PRO A 225 -13.72 4.15 5.62
C PRO A 225 -13.85 4.73 7.04
N GLU A 226 -14.76 5.68 7.23
CA GLU A 226 -14.96 6.35 8.52
C GLU A 226 -15.33 5.37 9.64
N GLU A 227 -16.19 4.39 9.33
CA GLU A 227 -16.54 3.30 10.24
C GLU A 227 -15.32 2.50 10.71
N VAL A 228 -14.35 2.24 9.82
CA VAL A 228 -13.08 1.59 10.17
C VAL A 228 -12.23 2.52 11.01
N LYS A 229 -12.09 3.81 10.66
CA LYS A 229 -11.32 4.79 11.45
C LYS A 229 -11.80 4.88 12.90
N GLN A 230 -13.11 4.79 13.12
CA GLN A 230 -13.72 4.83 14.46
C GLN A 230 -13.38 3.61 15.32
N HIS A 231 -13.18 2.44 14.71
CA HIS A 231 -12.95 1.18 15.41
C HIS A 231 -11.49 0.68 15.38
N ILE A 232 -10.63 1.24 14.51
CA ILE A 232 -9.28 0.71 14.26
C ILE A 232 -8.39 0.71 15.50
N ASN A 233 -8.64 1.59 16.49
CA ASN A 233 -7.92 1.58 17.77
C ASN A 233 -8.12 0.27 18.56
N GLY A 234 -9.20 -0.47 18.29
CA GLY A 234 -9.48 -1.79 18.85
C GLY A 234 -8.97 -2.95 17.99
N ALA A 235 -8.24 -2.69 16.89
CA ALA A 235 -7.71 -3.74 16.04
C ALA A 235 -6.76 -4.67 16.83
N HIS A 236 -6.98 -5.97 16.64
CA HIS A 236 -6.19 -7.06 17.21
C HIS A 236 -5.92 -8.12 16.12
N GLY A 237 -6.84 -8.32 15.18
CA GLY A 237 -6.75 -9.32 14.12
C GLY A 237 -5.55 -9.21 13.18
N GLY A 238 -5.22 -10.34 12.55
CA GLY A 238 -4.32 -10.44 11.41
C GLY A 238 -5.00 -10.51 10.04
N PHE A 239 -4.21 -10.79 9.00
CA PHE A 239 -4.59 -10.64 7.60
C PHE A 239 -4.55 -11.95 6.84
N ALA A 240 -5.53 -12.18 5.96
CA ALA A 240 -5.47 -13.19 4.92
C ALA A 240 -5.28 -12.55 3.55
N VAL A 241 -4.21 -12.89 2.83
CA VAL A 241 -4.04 -12.45 1.44
C VAL A 241 -4.68 -13.46 0.49
N ASP A 242 -5.61 -12.99 -0.35
CA ASP A 242 -6.22 -13.80 -1.40
C ASP A 242 -5.27 -13.94 -2.59
N ARG A 243 -4.31 -14.87 -2.48
CA ARG A 243 -3.19 -15.04 -3.40
C ARG A 243 -3.65 -15.36 -4.82
N ILE A 244 -3.05 -14.67 -5.80
CA ILE A 244 -3.33 -14.91 -7.24
C ILE A 244 -3.00 -16.35 -7.66
N HIS A 245 -1.90 -16.92 -7.14
CA HIS A 245 -1.51 -18.29 -7.47
C HIS A 245 -2.48 -19.36 -6.92
N ASP A 246 -3.27 -19.01 -5.90
CA ASP A 246 -4.31 -19.86 -5.32
C ASP A 246 -5.69 -19.59 -5.94
N GLY A 247 -5.76 -18.80 -7.02
CA GLY A 247 -7.01 -18.42 -7.69
C GLY A 247 -7.70 -17.19 -7.10
N GLY A 248 -7.00 -16.42 -6.27
CA GLY A 248 -7.43 -15.12 -5.75
C GLY A 248 -7.20 -13.94 -6.68
N ASP A 249 -7.67 -12.77 -6.27
CA ASP A 249 -7.50 -11.52 -7.03
C ASP A 249 -6.37 -10.63 -6.47
N GLY A 250 -5.72 -11.06 -5.38
CA GLY A 250 -4.70 -10.30 -4.66
C GLY A 250 -5.24 -9.46 -3.51
N SER A 251 -6.55 -9.43 -3.25
CA SER A 251 -7.11 -8.69 -2.11
C SER A 251 -6.55 -9.17 -0.77
N THR A 252 -6.66 -8.34 0.26
CA THR A 252 -6.30 -8.75 1.62
C THR A 252 -7.48 -8.55 2.55
N TYR A 253 -7.81 -9.56 3.33
CA TYR A 253 -8.98 -9.57 4.20
C TYR A 253 -8.56 -9.60 5.66
N PHE A 254 -9.32 -8.94 6.50
CA PHE A 254 -9.22 -9.03 7.95
C PHE A 254 -10.57 -8.70 8.57
N CYS A 255 -10.74 -9.03 9.84
CA CYS A 255 -11.96 -8.71 10.59
C CYS A 255 -11.66 -7.70 11.70
N LEU A 256 -12.59 -6.78 11.93
CA LEU A 256 -12.48 -5.74 12.95
C LEU A 256 -13.74 -5.71 13.82
N LYS A 257 -13.56 -5.81 15.14
CA LYS A 257 -14.66 -5.69 16.12
C LYS A 257 -15.38 -4.34 15.95
N GLY A 258 -16.70 -4.37 15.90
CA GLY A 258 -17.58 -3.24 15.62
C GLY A 258 -17.82 -2.98 14.13
N VAL A 259 -17.16 -3.70 13.23
CA VAL A 259 -17.28 -3.51 11.77
C VAL A 259 -17.54 -4.81 11.01
N GLY A 260 -16.87 -5.90 11.40
CA GLY A 260 -16.93 -7.19 10.69
C GLY A 260 -15.83 -7.35 9.66
N LEU A 261 -16.11 -8.06 8.56
CA LEU A 261 -15.15 -8.38 7.51
C LEU A 261 -14.81 -7.14 6.68
N ILE A 262 -13.52 -6.91 6.47
CA ILE A 262 -12.95 -5.78 5.71
C ILE A 262 -12.04 -6.34 4.62
N ARG A 263 -12.06 -5.70 3.46
CA ARG A 263 -11.20 -6.02 2.31
C ARG A 263 -10.33 -4.82 1.94
N LEU A 264 -9.04 -5.01 1.83
CA LEU A 264 -8.11 -4.14 1.12
C LEU A 264 -8.06 -4.58 -0.35
N ASP A 265 -8.31 -3.64 -1.25
CA ASP A 265 -8.38 -3.94 -2.68
C ASP A 265 -7.03 -4.41 -3.26
N PRO A 266 -7.04 -5.15 -4.39
CA PRO A 266 -5.82 -5.71 -4.99
C PRO A 266 -4.74 -4.67 -5.26
N ASP A 267 -5.13 -3.44 -5.60
CA ASP A 267 -4.20 -2.36 -5.90
C ASP A 267 -3.67 -1.63 -4.66
N LEU A 268 -4.12 -1.97 -3.44
CA LEU A 268 -3.71 -1.35 -2.18
C LEU A 268 -4.01 0.17 -2.13
N THR A 269 -5.25 0.53 -2.46
CA THR A 269 -5.71 1.93 -2.52
C THR A 269 -6.86 2.22 -1.58
N ARG A 270 -7.66 1.23 -1.20
CA ARG A 270 -8.83 1.41 -0.34
C ARG A 270 -9.15 0.17 0.49
N LEU A 271 -9.60 0.43 1.71
CA LEU A 271 -10.36 -0.53 2.49
C LEU A 271 -11.85 -0.43 2.13
N GLU A 272 -12.51 -1.57 2.08
CA GLU A 272 -13.94 -1.77 1.80
C GLU A 272 -14.54 -2.56 2.97
N VAL A 273 -15.61 -2.02 3.57
CA VAL A 273 -16.38 -2.76 4.57
C VAL A 273 -17.28 -3.74 3.85
N ILE A 274 -17.08 -5.03 4.10
CA ILE A 274 -17.98 -6.10 3.65
C ILE A 274 -19.08 -6.32 4.70
N GLY A 275 -18.73 -6.19 5.99
CA GLY A 275 -19.64 -6.39 7.11
C GLY A 275 -19.76 -7.85 7.49
N GLY A 276 -20.99 -8.34 7.64
CA GLY A 276 -21.28 -9.74 7.98
C GLY A 276 -22.24 -9.86 9.15
N ASP A 277 -22.42 -11.07 9.67
CA ASP A 277 -23.33 -11.33 10.79
C ASP A 277 -22.79 -10.75 12.11
N ALA A 278 -23.70 -10.44 13.05
CA ALA A 278 -23.36 -9.85 14.35
C ALA A 278 -22.28 -10.62 15.11
N VAL A 279 -22.25 -11.95 14.97
CA VAL A 279 -21.27 -12.82 15.65
C VAL A 279 -19.81 -12.48 15.36
N ILE A 280 -19.50 -11.94 14.16
CA ILE A 280 -18.13 -11.53 13.81
C ILE A 280 -17.90 -10.02 14.02
N GLN A 281 -18.96 -9.25 14.26
CA GLN A 281 -18.88 -7.83 14.58
C GLN A 281 -18.71 -7.62 16.10
N ASP A 282 -19.36 -8.45 16.92
CA ASP A 282 -19.48 -8.23 18.36
C ASP A 282 -18.29 -8.77 19.19
N VAL A 283 -17.39 -9.51 18.55
CA VAL A 283 -16.28 -10.19 19.23
C VAL A 283 -14.94 -9.83 18.62
N ASN A 284 -13.88 -9.97 19.41
CA ASN A 284 -12.53 -9.85 18.89
C ASN A 284 -12.21 -11.07 18.01
N ILE A 285 -11.90 -10.81 16.73
CA ILE A 285 -11.31 -11.81 15.84
C ILE A 285 -9.80 -11.65 15.85
N HIS A 286 -9.08 -12.73 16.16
CA HIS A 286 -7.66 -12.73 16.48
C HIS A 286 -6.76 -12.90 15.24
N ASN A 287 -7.24 -13.64 14.22
CA ASN A 287 -6.65 -13.66 12.89
C ASN A 287 -7.71 -13.94 11.81
N THR A 288 -7.32 -13.97 10.53
CA THR A 288 -8.18 -14.32 9.41
C THR A 288 -7.43 -15.30 8.52
N CYS A 289 -8.08 -16.40 8.14
CA CYS A 289 -7.57 -17.38 7.18
C CYS A 289 -8.57 -17.57 6.04
N ILE A 290 -8.09 -17.63 4.80
CA ILE A 290 -8.92 -17.93 3.63
C ILE A 290 -8.95 -19.45 3.41
N ILE A 291 -10.15 -19.99 3.29
CA ILE A 291 -10.40 -21.38 2.89
C ILE A 291 -11.00 -21.35 1.49
N ARG A 292 -10.44 -22.12 0.56
CA ARG A 292 -10.99 -22.25 -0.80
C ARG A 292 -11.67 -23.60 -0.96
N ASP A 293 -12.95 -23.56 -1.33
CA ASP A 293 -13.74 -24.75 -1.69
C ASP A 293 -14.39 -24.49 -3.05
N ASP A 294 -14.07 -25.35 -4.02
CA ASP A 294 -14.52 -25.24 -5.42
C ASP A 294 -14.36 -23.83 -6.04
N GLY A 295 -13.26 -23.16 -5.68
CA GLY A 295 -12.92 -21.80 -6.13
C GLY A 295 -13.61 -20.66 -5.35
N GLN A 296 -14.57 -20.96 -4.48
CA GLN A 296 -15.24 -19.99 -3.61
C GLN A 296 -14.41 -19.74 -2.34
N PRO A 297 -14.16 -18.47 -1.96
CA PRO A 297 -13.48 -18.14 -0.72
C PRO A 297 -14.45 -18.13 0.47
N TYR A 298 -14.04 -18.79 1.55
CA TYR A 298 -14.60 -18.73 2.88
C TYR A 298 -13.54 -18.19 3.84
N PHE A 299 -13.97 -17.73 5.02
CA PHE A 299 -13.07 -17.15 6.01
C PHE A 299 -13.19 -17.89 7.34
N ALA A 300 -12.08 -18.45 7.82
CA ALA A 300 -11.97 -18.95 9.18
C ALA A 300 -11.46 -17.82 10.10
N LEU A 301 -12.22 -17.55 11.15
CA LEU A 301 -12.10 -16.39 12.02
C LEU A 301 -12.03 -16.86 13.48
N PRO A 302 -10.82 -17.10 14.03
CA PRO A 302 -10.64 -17.46 15.43
C PRO A 302 -10.96 -16.29 16.35
N SER A 303 -11.67 -16.58 17.44
CA SER A 303 -11.93 -15.62 18.51
C SER A 303 -11.54 -16.20 19.85
N ASP A 304 -10.53 -15.60 20.46
CA ASP A 304 -10.08 -15.93 21.81
C ASP A 304 -11.12 -15.52 22.86
N GLU A 305 -11.82 -14.40 22.64
CA GLU A 305 -12.90 -13.89 23.48
C GLU A 305 -14.09 -14.87 23.48
N ALA A 306 -14.57 -15.25 22.28
CA ALA A 306 -15.73 -16.12 22.11
C ALA A 306 -15.42 -17.61 22.33
N GLN A 307 -14.13 -17.97 22.38
CA GLN A 307 -13.64 -19.34 22.49
C GLN A 307 -14.18 -20.26 21.39
N LYS A 308 -14.14 -19.77 20.14
CA LYS A 308 -14.70 -20.42 18.95
C LYS A 308 -13.88 -20.06 17.72
N VAL A 309 -14.00 -20.87 16.67
CA VAL A 309 -13.61 -20.48 15.31
C VAL A 309 -14.88 -20.39 14.47
N PHE A 310 -15.13 -19.23 13.89
CA PHE A 310 -16.24 -19.00 12.97
C PHE A 310 -15.77 -19.25 11.55
N ILE A 311 -16.64 -19.81 10.70
CA ILE A 311 -16.41 -19.92 9.27
C ILE A 311 -17.53 -19.18 8.57
N THR A 312 -17.17 -18.18 7.76
CA THR A 312 -18.12 -17.36 7.02
C THR A 312 -17.94 -17.49 5.52
N ASP A 313 -18.97 -17.15 4.75
CA ASP A 313 -18.82 -16.93 3.31
C ASP A 313 -18.13 -15.58 3.02
N ASN A 314 -18.02 -15.23 1.73
CA ASN A 314 -17.40 -14.00 1.27
C ASN A 314 -18.20 -12.71 1.49
N LYS A 315 -19.37 -12.81 2.13
CA LYS A 315 -20.19 -11.69 2.58
C LYS A 315 -20.18 -11.56 4.11
N GLY A 316 -19.37 -12.37 4.80
CA GLY A 316 -19.31 -12.40 6.26
C GLY A 316 -20.52 -13.07 6.90
N LYS A 317 -21.33 -13.82 6.14
CA LYS A 317 -22.43 -14.61 6.68
C LYS A 317 -21.88 -15.88 7.34
N LEU A 318 -22.29 -16.15 8.57
CA LEU A 318 -21.89 -17.35 9.29
C LEU A 318 -22.42 -18.61 8.59
N ILE A 319 -21.51 -19.53 8.30
CA ILE A 319 -21.80 -20.83 7.70
C ILE A 319 -21.61 -21.96 8.71
N ARG A 320 -20.54 -21.86 9.52
CA ARG A 320 -20.20 -22.90 10.51
C ARG A 320 -19.52 -22.30 11.73
N THR A 321 -19.72 -22.94 12.88
CA THR A 321 -18.97 -22.66 14.11
C THR A 321 -18.26 -23.92 14.58
N LEU A 322 -16.94 -23.86 14.73
CA LEU A 322 -16.18 -24.85 15.51
C LEU A 322 -16.25 -24.45 16.99
N PRO A 323 -16.88 -25.28 17.84
CA PRO A 323 -17.04 -24.97 19.25
C PRO A 323 -15.72 -25.16 20.02
N ASN A 324 -15.71 -24.79 21.30
CA ASN A 324 -14.59 -25.11 22.19
C ASN A 324 -14.34 -26.64 22.16
N PRO A 325 -13.12 -27.11 21.79
CA PRO A 325 -12.80 -28.53 21.67
C PRO A 325 -12.90 -29.30 23.00
N TYR A 326 -12.95 -28.60 24.13
CA TYR A 326 -13.10 -29.19 25.46
C TYR A 326 -14.56 -29.35 25.91
N GLY A 327 -15.53 -28.83 25.14
CA GLY A 327 -16.94 -28.81 25.52
C GLY A 327 -17.28 -27.77 26.59
N ASP A 328 -18.55 -27.72 26.97
CA ASP A 328 -19.07 -26.75 27.93
C ASP A 328 -18.54 -27.03 29.34
N GLY A 329 -18.00 -25.98 30.00
CA GLY A 329 -17.36 -26.12 31.32
C GLY A 329 -15.99 -26.81 31.31
N GLY A 330 -15.47 -27.14 30.11
CA GLY A 330 -14.14 -27.69 29.92
C GLY A 330 -13.00 -26.66 30.03
N GLY A 331 -11.84 -27.00 29.46
CA GLY A 331 -10.67 -26.12 29.41
C GLY A 331 -10.91 -24.83 28.60
N ALA A 332 -10.07 -23.83 28.85
CA ALA A 332 -10.13 -22.57 28.10
C ALA A 332 -9.61 -22.76 26.66
N PHE A 333 -10.38 -22.29 25.68
CA PHE A 333 -9.99 -22.26 24.27
C PHE A 333 -9.82 -20.81 23.83
N ARG A 334 -8.66 -20.24 24.14
CA ARG A 334 -8.23 -18.89 23.72
C ARG A 334 -7.43 -19.00 22.42
N VAL A 335 -8.13 -19.34 21.35
CA VAL A 335 -7.55 -19.52 20.02
C VAL A 335 -7.00 -18.20 19.48
N CYS A 336 -5.72 -18.20 19.13
CA CYS A 336 -5.06 -17.04 18.54
C CYS A 336 -5.17 -17.08 17.01
N ASP A 337 -4.88 -18.23 16.41
CA ASP A 337 -4.76 -18.30 14.96
C ASP A 337 -5.23 -19.64 14.39
N VAL A 338 -5.56 -19.63 13.11
CA VAL A 338 -5.96 -20.79 12.33
C VAL A 338 -5.35 -20.76 10.94
N GLU A 339 -5.08 -21.93 10.39
CA GLU A 339 -4.57 -22.07 9.03
C GLU A 339 -5.05 -23.37 8.38
N VAL A 340 -5.18 -23.39 7.06
CA VAL A 340 -5.52 -24.61 6.31
C VAL A 340 -4.30 -25.15 5.57
N VAL A 341 -3.93 -26.40 5.89
CA VAL A 341 -2.85 -27.12 5.19
C VAL A 341 -3.36 -28.44 4.67
N GLY A 342 -3.34 -28.59 3.34
CA GLY A 342 -3.78 -29.80 2.65
C GLY A 342 -5.21 -30.23 3.02
N GLY A 343 -6.12 -29.25 3.12
CA GLY A 343 -7.54 -29.43 3.44
C GLY A 343 -7.87 -29.58 4.92
N ILE A 344 -6.87 -29.59 5.81
CA ILE A 344 -7.09 -29.64 7.27
C ILE A 344 -6.90 -28.26 7.85
N LEU A 345 -7.88 -27.81 8.64
CA LEU A 345 -7.78 -26.61 9.46
C LEU A 345 -7.04 -26.94 10.75
N TYR A 346 -6.02 -26.15 11.06
CA TYR A 346 -5.28 -26.17 12.31
C TYR A 346 -5.62 -24.92 13.12
N ALA A 347 -5.74 -25.05 14.44
CA ALA A 347 -6.06 -23.94 15.35
C ALA A 347 -5.11 -23.95 16.55
N VAL A 348 -4.42 -22.84 16.82
CA VAL A 348 -3.45 -22.73 17.93
C VAL A 348 -4.05 -22.02 19.14
N ASN A 349 -4.05 -22.70 20.29
CA ASN A 349 -4.62 -22.23 21.55
C ASN A 349 -3.60 -21.46 22.41
N GLY A 350 -2.95 -20.46 21.80
CA GLY A 350 -1.75 -19.80 22.34
C GLY A 350 -1.92 -19.08 23.67
N TYR A 351 -3.12 -18.54 23.94
CA TYR A 351 -3.41 -17.83 25.19
C TYR A 351 -3.96 -18.71 26.30
N ALA A 352 -3.92 -20.05 26.14
CA ALA A 352 -4.31 -21.00 27.17
C ALA A 352 -3.24 -22.10 27.35
N ASP A 353 -3.47 -23.30 26.84
CA ASP A 353 -2.62 -24.46 27.07
C ASP A 353 -1.56 -24.68 25.98
N ASN A 354 -1.55 -23.86 24.92
CA ASN A 354 -0.66 -23.99 23.77
C ASN A 354 -0.85 -25.28 22.96
N VAL A 355 -2.02 -25.90 23.01
CA VAL A 355 -2.35 -27.05 22.16
C VAL A 355 -2.74 -26.57 20.76
N CYS A 356 -2.27 -27.27 19.74
CA CYS A 356 -2.75 -27.14 18.36
C CYS A 356 -3.77 -28.23 18.08
N PHE A 357 -4.96 -27.83 17.63
CA PHE A 357 -6.06 -28.71 17.26
C PHE A 357 -6.19 -28.80 15.75
N ALA A 358 -6.70 -29.93 15.25
CA ALA A 358 -6.98 -30.11 13.83
C ALA A 358 -8.47 -30.41 13.59
N ALA A 359 -9.01 -29.94 12.47
CA ALA A 359 -10.38 -30.19 12.03
C ALA A 359 -10.46 -30.22 10.50
N ASP A 360 -11.53 -30.81 9.97
CA ASP A 360 -11.98 -30.50 8.62
C ASP A 360 -12.86 -29.23 8.70
N PRO A 361 -12.57 -28.20 7.88
CA PRO A 361 -13.29 -26.93 7.96
C PRO A 361 -14.77 -27.04 7.60
N PHE A 362 -15.20 -28.06 6.86
CA PHE A 362 -16.58 -28.22 6.40
C PHE A 362 -17.27 -29.46 6.97
N PHE A 363 -16.56 -30.38 7.61
CA PHE A 363 -17.17 -31.50 8.32
C PHE A 363 -17.93 -31.04 9.57
N GLY A 364 -19.22 -31.37 9.60
CA GLY A 364 -20.13 -31.02 10.69
C GLY A 364 -20.67 -32.22 11.46
N LYS A 365 -21.40 -31.93 12.55
CA LYS A 365 -22.21 -32.95 13.22
C LYS A 365 -23.39 -33.35 12.32
N PRO A 366 -23.72 -34.65 12.18
CA PRO A 366 -24.82 -35.08 11.31
C PRO A 366 -26.17 -34.42 11.60
N GLU A 367 -26.45 -34.15 12.88
CA GLU A 367 -27.71 -33.55 13.35
C GLU A 367 -27.68 -32.01 13.37
N GLN A 368 -26.49 -31.41 13.33
CA GLN A 368 -26.24 -29.97 13.43
C GLN A 368 -25.14 -29.60 12.42
N PRO A 369 -25.49 -29.54 11.13
CA PRO A 369 -24.51 -29.38 10.05
C PRO A 369 -23.86 -28.00 10.05
N ASP A 370 -24.27 -27.06 10.89
CA ASP A 370 -23.66 -25.75 11.16
C ASP A 370 -22.62 -25.79 12.30
N VAL A 371 -22.52 -26.92 13.02
CA VAL A 371 -21.54 -27.13 14.10
C VAL A 371 -20.41 -28.02 13.59
N GLY A 372 -19.19 -27.49 13.57
CA GLY A 372 -17.98 -28.23 13.18
C GLY A 372 -17.54 -29.26 14.20
N SER A 373 -16.68 -30.20 13.79
CA SER A 373 -16.10 -31.23 14.66
C SER A 373 -14.58 -31.26 14.57
N TRP A 374 -13.93 -31.44 15.73
CA TRP A 374 -12.48 -31.56 15.83
C TRP A 374 -12.03 -33.01 15.62
N PHE A 375 -10.86 -33.18 15.01
CA PHE A 375 -10.19 -34.47 14.95
C PHE A 375 -9.58 -34.85 16.31
N PRO A 376 -9.33 -36.15 16.56
CA PRO A 376 -8.53 -36.59 17.71
C PRO A 376 -7.07 -36.09 17.69
N LEU A 377 -6.57 -35.71 16.50
CA LEU A 377 -5.22 -35.19 16.33
C LEU A 377 -5.06 -33.85 17.08
N ARG A 378 -4.11 -33.84 18.01
CA ARG A 378 -3.66 -32.65 18.73
C ARG A 378 -2.19 -32.83 19.14
N PHE A 379 -1.45 -31.72 19.17
CA PHE A 379 -0.05 -31.69 19.59
C PHE A 379 0.26 -30.34 20.24
N GLY A 380 1.51 -30.11 20.67
CA GLY A 380 1.89 -28.89 21.38
C GLY A 380 1.83 -29.02 22.89
N GLY A 381 1.41 -27.94 23.55
CA GLY A 381 1.42 -27.79 24.99
C GLY A 381 2.50 -26.81 25.47
N ARG A 382 2.38 -26.36 26.71
CA ARG A 382 3.35 -25.42 27.34
C ARG A 382 4.75 -26.02 27.41
N GLY A 383 5.77 -25.24 27.04
CA GLY A 383 7.18 -25.60 27.23
C GLY A 383 8.14 -24.87 26.30
N THR A 384 9.42 -25.21 26.40
CA THR A 384 10.52 -24.62 25.62
C THR A 384 11.18 -25.61 24.65
N GLU A 385 10.87 -26.90 24.78
CA GLU A 385 11.32 -27.96 23.87
C GLU A 385 10.64 -27.83 22.50
N HIS A 386 11.21 -28.44 21.46
CA HIS A 386 10.56 -28.50 20.14
C HIS A 386 9.25 -29.28 20.23
N GLY A 387 8.18 -28.79 19.59
CA GLY A 387 6.83 -29.34 19.75
C GLY A 387 6.12 -28.90 21.03
N LYS A 388 6.71 -27.96 21.78
CA LYS A 388 6.10 -27.22 22.90
C LYS A 388 6.24 -25.73 22.64
N PHE A 389 5.36 -24.95 23.24
CA PHE A 389 5.31 -23.51 22.99
C PHE A 389 5.22 -22.72 24.30
N GLY A 390 5.90 -21.58 24.33
CA GLY A 390 5.68 -20.57 25.35
C GLY A 390 4.39 -19.79 25.05
N THR A 391 4.15 -19.49 23.77
CA THR A 391 2.86 -18.97 23.27
C THR A 391 2.75 -19.30 21.78
N ALA A 392 1.98 -20.33 21.43
CA ALA A 392 1.67 -20.71 20.05
C ALA A 392 0.71 -19.67 19.44
N HIS A 393 1.27 -18.57 18.93
CA HIS A 393 0.50 -17.38 18.64
C HIS A 393 -0.04 -17.35 17.21
N GLY A 394 0.85 -17.37 16.22
CA GLY A 394 0.51 -17.40 14.79
C GLY A 394 0.74 -18.79 14.20
N ILE A 395 0.00 -19.13 13.14
CA ILE A 395 0.18 -20.36 12.36
C ILE A 395 -0.04 -20.07 10.88
N THR A 396 0.89 -20.51 10.04
CA THR A 396 0.88 -20.14 8.61
C THR A 396 1.38 -21.28 7.74
N ALA A 397 0.70 -21.52 6.62
CA ALA A 397 1.10 -22.53 5.66
C ALA A 397 2.41 -22.11 4.96
N VAL A 398 3.36 -23.03 4.84
CA VAL A 398 4.58 -22.76 4.07
C VAL A 398 4.27 -22.98 2.58
N PRO A 399 4.48 -21.97 1.70
CA PRO A 399 4.06 -22.05 0.31
C PRO A 399 4.58 -23.28 -0.43
N LYS A 400 3.75 -23.88 -1.27
CA LYS A 400 4.08 -25.05 -2.12
C LYS A 400 4.50 -26.29 -1.34
N THR A 401 4.17 -26.38 -0.05
CA THR A 401 4.44 -27.53 0.80
C THR A 401 3.18 -28.00 1.52
N ASN A 402 3.28 -29.10 2.27
CA ASN A 402 2.25 -29.57 3.19
C ASN A 402 2.68 -29.38 4.65
N VAL A 403 3.44 -28.33 4.95
CA VAL A 403 3.91 -28.01 6.32
C VAL A 403 3.45 -26.60 6.70
N PHE A 404 3.40 -26.32 8.00
CA PHE A 404 3.10 -24.98 8.51
C PHE A 404 4.15 -24.55 9.52
N THR A 405 4.28 -23.25 9.69
CA THR A 405 5.11 -22.61 10.69
C THR A 405 4.23 -22.09 11.82
N VAL A 406 4.65 -22.28 13.06
CA VAL A 406 4.03 -21.70 14.26
C VAL A 406 4.97 -20.62 14.81
N ALA A 407 4.43 -19.43 15.07
CA ALA A 407 5.11 -18.37 15.79
C ALA A 407 5.04 -18.63 17.30
N ASP A 408 6.14 -19.14 17.88
CA ASP A 408 6.26 -19.40 19.30
C ASP A 408 6.78 -18.14 20.02
N ARG A 409 5.85 -17.23 20.27
CA ARG A 409 6.12 -15.84 20.65
C ARG A 409 7.04 -15.73 21.86
N ALA A 410 6.70 -16.42 22.96
CA ALA A 410 7.42 -16.25 24.22
C ALA A 410 8.81 -16.93 24.22
N ASN A 411 9.04 -17.88 23.32
CA ASN A 411 10.34 -18.51 23.12
C ASN A 411 11.18 -17.84 22.03
N ALA A 412 10.73 -16.70 21.47
CA ALA A 412 11.44 -15.92 20.47
C ALA A 412 11.85 -16.73 19.22
N ARG A 413 10.95 -17.58 18.70
CA ARG A 413 11.24 -18.45 17.56
C ARG A 413 10.05 -18.69 16.64
N LEU A 414 10.35 -19.08 15.40
CA LEU A 414 9.42 -19.74 14.48
C LEU A 414 9.78 -21.22 14.39
N GLU A 415 8.78 -22.10 14.33
CA GLU A 415 9.00 -23.54 14.18
C GLU A 415 8.08 -24.15 13.12
N THR A 416 8.65 -24.95 12.23
CA THR A 416 7.95 -25.60 11.13
C THR A 416 7.63 -27.06 11.47
N TYR A 417 6.42 -27.49 11.16
CA TYR A 417 5.87 -28.79 11.54
C TYR A 417 5.20 -29.52 10.37
N THR A 418 5.28 -30.85 10.38
CA THR A 418 4.43 -31.67 9.52
C THR A 418 2.96 -31.58 9.93
N ARG A 419 2.06 -32.04 9.07
CA ARG A 419 0.62 -32.15 9.35
C ARG A 419 0.27 -32.98 10.58
N GLU A 420 1.14 -33.89 10.99
CA GLU A 420 1.00 -34.73 12.18
C GLU A 420 1.61 -34.09 13.44
N GLY A 421 2.12 -32.85 13.35
CA GLY A 421 2.71 -32.13 14.48
C GLY A 421 4.15 -32.51 14.80
N ARG A 422 4.91 -33.05 13.83
CA ARG A 422 6.33 -33.39 14.01
C ARG A 422 7.20 -32.19 13.63
N TYR A 423 8.11 -31.81 14.51
CA TYR A 423 9.06 -30.73 14.28
C TYR A 423 9.99 -31.03 13.09
N ILE A 424 10.26 -30.02 12.26
CA ILE A 424 11.14 -30.09 11.09
C ILE A 424 12.35 -29.18 11.26
N SER A 425 12.10 -27.89 11.48
CA SER A 425 13.11 -26.83 11.51
C SER A 425 12.59 -25.61 12.26
N GLY A 426 13.47 -24.67 12.59
CA GLY A 426 13.06 -23.41 13.20
C GLY A 426 14.05 -22.28 12.98
N ILE A 427 13.58 -21.07 13.21
CA ILE A 427 14.33 -19.82 13.14
C ILE A 427 14.27 -19.21 14.54
N ASN A 428 15.45 -18.98 15.15
CA ASN A 428 15.54 -18.30 16.44
C ASN A 428 15.81 -16.82 16.21
N PHE A 429 15.08 -15.97 16.92
CA PHE A 429 15.36 -14.55 17.01
C PHE A 429 16.21 -14.26 18.25
N GLU A 430 16.71 -13.03 18.35
CA GLU A 430 17.37 -12.58 19.57
C GLU A 430 16.44 -12.71 20.79
N PRO A 431 16.96 -13.11 21.97
CA PRO A 431 16.16 -13.24 23.17
C PRO A 431 15.36 -11.96 23.49
N GLY A 432 14.09 -12.14 23.82
CA GLY A 432 13.15 -11.05 24.12
C GLY A 432 12.36 -10.55 22.90
N THR A 433 12.75 -10.90 21.67
CA THR A 433 11.91 -10.71 20.49
C THR A 433 10.65 -11.56 20.64
N MET A 434 9.49 -10.97 20.33
CA MET A 434 8.19 -11.64 20.49
C MET A 434 7.49 -11.72 19.12
N PRO A 435 7.84 -12.70 18.26
CA PRO A 435 7.17 -12.88 16.97
C PRO A 435 5.70 -13.22 17.20
N CYS A 436 4.80 -12.51 16.53
CA CYS A 436 3.36 -12.74 16.63
C CYS A 436 2.89 -13.69 15.53
N ASP A 437 3.27 -13.41 14.30
CA ASP A 437 2.82 -14.16 13.14
C ASP A 437 3.84 -14.01 12.00
N VAL A 438 3.77 -14.92 11.03
CA VAL A 438 4.58 -14.91 9.81
C VAL A 438 3.67 -14.97 8.58
N ASP A 439 4.05 -14.31 7.49
CA ASP A 439 3.39 -14.50 6.19
C ASP A 439 4.44 -14.62 5.09
N TYR A 440 4.13 -15.39 4.06
CA TYR A 440 5.08 -15.79 3.03
C TYR A 440 4.67 -15.31 1.64
N VAL A 441 5.65 -14.92 0.83
CA VAL A 441 5.51 -14.84 -0.63
C VAL A 441 6.82 -15.26 -1.28
N ASP A 442 6.76 -16.30 -2.11
CA ASP A 442 7.93 -16.92 -2.72
C ASP A 442 9.04 -17.26 -1.70
N ASP A 443 10.22 -16.68 -1.84
CA ASP A 443 11.39 -16.88 -0.96
C ASP A 443 11.44 -15.90 0.23
N LEU A 444 10.45 -15.01 0.33
CA LEU A 444 10.34 -14.00 1.38
C LEU A 444 9.34 -14.41 2.46
N ALA A 445 9.67 -14.04 3.70
CA ALA A 445 8.75 -14.10 4.82
C ALA A 445 8.76 -12.78 5.59
N VAL A 446 7.59 -12.31 6.03
CA VAL A 446 7.49 -11.15 6.90
C VAL A 446 7.00 -11.58 8.28
N VAL A 447 7.58 -11.03 9.34
CA VAL A 447 7.26 -11.40 10.73
C VAL A 447 6.92 -10.15 11.51
N GLY A 448 5.65 -10.02 11.90
CA GLY A 448 5.20 -8.96 12.81
C GLY A 448 5.60 -9.32 14.25
N CYS A 449 6.26 -8.42 14.97
CA CYS A 449 6.71 -8.68 16.33
C CYS A 449 6.04 -7.77 17.35
N LEU A 450 5.59 -8.32 18.48
CA LEU A 450 5.03 -7.54 19.60
C LEU A 450 6.11 -6.66 20.25
N LYS A 451 7.34 -7.19 20.30
CA LYS A 451 8.54 -6.56 20.86
C LYS A 451 9.75 -7.02 20.07
N GLY A 452 10.75 -6.14 19.93
CA GLY A 452 12.04 -6.51 19.38
C GLY A 452 13.05 -6.99 20.44
N ALA A 453 14.31 -7.06 20.03
CA ALA A 453 15.41 -7.58 20.83
C ALA A 453 15.50 -6.95 22.23
N GLY A 454 15.82 -7.78 23.23
CA GLY A 454 15.94 -7.33 24.62
C GLY A 454 14.63 -6.85 25.26
N GLY A 455 13.48 -7.02 24.59
CA GLY A 455 12.14 -6.74 25.13
C GLY A 455 11.82 -5.26 25.38
N SER A 456 12.67 -4.34 24.91
CA SER A 456 12.60 -2.90 25.19
C SER A 456 12.53 -2.02 23.94
N THR A 457 12.82 -2.56 22.74
CA THR A 457 12.71 -1.80 21.50
C THR A 457 11.26 -1.77 20.99
N PRO A 458 10.81 -0.66 20.37
CA PRO A 458 9.56 -0.61 19.62
C PRO A 458 9.46 -1.78 18.62
N ALA A 459 8.24 -2.28 18.44
CA ALA A 459 7.96 -3.48 17.64
C ALA A 459 8.50 -3.41 16.20
N PRO A 460 9.42 -4.32 15.84
CA PRO A 460 9.89 -4.42 14.46
C PRO A 460 8.94 -5.25 13.60
N ILE A 461 9.07 -5.07 12.29
CA ILE A 461 8.74 -6.09 11.30
C ILE A 461 10.06 -6.64 10.77
N HIS A 462 10.26 -7.95 10.88
CA HIS A 462 11.42 -8.61 10.28
C HIS A 462 11.05 -9.15 8.89
N LEU A 463 11.88 -8.82 7.91
CA LEU A 463 11.82 -9.44 6.59
C LEU A 463 12.92 -10.48 6.49
N LEU A 464 12.52 -11.71 6.17
CA LEU A 464 13.41 -12.83 5.96
C LEU A 464 13.45 -13.20 4.47
N LYS A 465 14.61 -13.64 3.99
CA LYS A 465 14.80 -14.26 2.69
C LYS A 465 15.48 -15.60 2.87
N ASP A 466 14.86 -16.68 2.39
CA ASP A 466 15.35 -18.05 2.61
C ASP A 466 15.62 -18.35 4.10
N GLY A 467 14.77 -17.78 4.98
CA GLY A 467 14.90 -17.89 6.45
C GLY A 467 15.95 -16.97 7.10
N ASN A 468 16.70 -16.18 6.33
CA ASN A 468 17.71 -15.26 6.85
C ASN A 468 17.15 -13.84 6.97
N LEU A 469 17.42 -13.15 8.09
CA LEU A 469 17.02 -11.75 8.27
C LEU A 469 17.73 -10.84 7.27
N VAL A 470 16.96 -10.16 6.41
CA VAL A 470 17.47 -9.26 5.37
C VAL A 470 17.10 -7.79 5.60
N ALA A 471 16.05 -7.52 6.39
CA ALA A 471 15.72 -6.16 6.82
C ALA A 471 14.89 -6.15 8.11
N THR A 472 15.04 -5.09 8.88
CA THR A 472 14.21 -4.80 10.05
C THR A 472 13.54 -3.45 9.89
N LEU A 473 12.21 -3.45 9.88
CA LEU A 473 11.41 -2.24 9.71
C LEU A 473 10.91 -1.75 11.07
N LYS A 474 11.07 -0.46 11.34
CA LYS A 474 10.68 0.24 12.57
C LYS A 474 9.77 1.42 12.24
N LEU A 475 8.47 1.16 12.23
CA LEU A 475 7.46 2.08 11.70
C LEU A 475 7.41 3.41 12.48
N GLN A 476 7.51 3.36 13.81
CA GLN A 476 7.51 4.59 14.60
C GLN A 476 8.82 5.37 14.47
N GLU A 477 9.97 4.71 14.64
CA GLU A 477 11.29 5.36 14.63
C GLU A 477 11.65 5.96 13.26
N ASP A 478 11.51 5.17 12.19
CA ASP A 478 12.03 5.55 10.88
C ASP A 478 11.01 6.34 10.06
N LEU A 479 9.72 6.00 10.17
CA LEU A 479 8.65 6.64 9.39
C LEU A 479 7.95 7.76 10.17
N GLY A 480 8.09 7.82 11.50
CA GLY A 480 7.35 8.75 12.35
C GLY A 480 5.87 8.40 12.47
N LEU A 481 5.50 7.13 12.29
CA LEU A 481 4.12 6.67 12.49
C LEU A 481 3.86 6.50 13.99
N GLU A 482 3.20 7.47 14.60
CA GLU A 482 2.95 7.48 16.05
C GLU A 482 2.02 6.33 16.50
N GLY A 483 2.31 5.76 17.67
CA GLY A 483 1.52 4.68 18.27
C GLY A 483 1.80 3.29 17.71
N TRP A 484 2.87 3.12 16.93
CA TRP A 484 3.36 1.83 16.45
C TRP A 484 4.39 1.23 17.42
N THR A 485 3.96 0.99 18.65
CA THR A 485 4.78 0.35 19.70
C THR A 485 4.75 -1.17 19.62
N HIS A 486 3.67 -1.73 19.07
CA HIS A 486 3.40 -3.16 18.92
C HIS A 486 2.93 -3.46 17.50
N VAL A 487 3.59 -4.40 16.82
CA VAL A 487 3.14 -4.92 15.53
C VAL A 487 2.58 -6.31 15.80
N HIS A 488 1.26 -6.41 15.73
CA HIS A 488 0.57 -7.66 16.04
C HIS A 488 0.57 -8.62 14.87
N ASN A 489 0.51 -8.09 13.64
CA ASN A 489 0.51 -8.90 12.44
C ASN A 489 1.16 -8.13 11.27
N ALA A 490 1.76 -8.88 10.35
CA ALA A 490 2.22 -8.35 9.07
C ALA A 490 1.98 -9.39 7.97
N ALA A 491 1.48 -8.94 6.83
CA ALA A 491 1.32 -9.74 5.62
C ALA A 491 2.17 -9.16 4.48
N ILE A 492 2.66 -10.01 3.58
CA ILE A 492 3.54 -9.65 2.48
C ILE A 492 2.85 -9.87 1.14
N ARG A 493 3.08 -8.98 0.17
CA ARG A 493 2.58 -9.08 -1.20
C ARG A 493 3.65 -8.69 -2.20
N LEU A 494 3.52 -9.21 -3.42
CA LEU A 494 4.27 -8.74 -4.59
C LEU A 494 3.32 -7.96 -5.51
N LEU A 495 3.66 -6.70 -5.77
CA LEU A 495 2.95 -5.88 -6.76
C LEU A 495 3.77 -5.82 -8.05
N THR A 496 3.19 -6.32 -9.14
CA THR A 496 3.79 -6.19 -10.47
C THR A 496 3.28 -4.91 -11.12
N HIS A 497 4.19 -3.98 -11.34
CA HIS A 497 3.92 -2.72 -12.01
C HIS A 497 4.48 -2.76 -13.44
N PRO A 498 3.67 -2.53 -14.49
CA PRO A 498 4.14 -2.49 -15.88
C PRO A 498 5.26 -1.48 -16.15
N GLU A 499 5.42 -0.49 -15.28
CA GLU A 499 6.45 0.55 -15.30
C GLU A 499 7.79 0.15 -14.68
N ASN A 500 7.87 -0.93 -13.90
CA ASN A 500 9.09 -1.35 -13.18
C ASN A 500 9.90 -2.43 -13.91
N LEU A 501 9.93 -2.42 -15.25
CA LEU A 501 10.65 -3.44 -16.06
C LEU A 501 10.27 -4.90 -15.72
N GLY A 502 9.09 -5.13 -15.14
CA GLY A 502 8.64 -6.44 -14.68
C GLY A 502 9.19 -6.90 -13.34
N ILE A 503 9.97 -6.07 -12.63
CA ILE A 503 10.43 -6.36 -11.27
C ILE A 503 9.27 -6.07 -10.30
N PRO A 504 8.75 -7.10 -9.58
CA PRO A 504 7.70 -6.89 -8.60
C PRO A 504 8.25 -6.12 -7.40
N ARG A 505 7.44 -5.20 -6.86
CA ARG A 505 7.74 -4.53 -5.58
C ARG A 505 7.20 -5.36 -4.44
N VAL A 506 8.01 -5.46 -3.38
CA VAL A 506 7.54 -6.01 -2.11
C VAL A 506 6.65 -4.99 -1.42
N VAL A 507 5.52 -5.45 -0.92
CA VAL A 507 4.60 -4.67 -0.08
C VAL A 507 4.40 -5.42 1.22
N ILE A 508 4.40 -4.69 2.33
CA ILE A 508 4.03 -5.20 3.65
C ILE A 508 2.78 -4.47 4.13
N ILE A 509 1.77 -5.22 4.56
CA ILE A 509 0.56 -4.74 5.21
C ILE A 509 0.73 -5.04 6.70
N ALA A 510 0.61 -4.03 7.56
CA ALA A 510 0.89 -4.16 8.98
C ALA A 510 -0.36 -3.82 9.83
N SER A 511 -0.51 -4.54 10.93
CA SER A 511 -1.52 -4.31 11.97
C SER A 511 -0.81 -4.03 13.29
N GLY A 512 -1.15 -2.91 13.93
CA GLY A 512 -0.70 -2.58 15.28
C GLY A 512 -1.69 -3.03 16.34
N TRP A 513 -1.26 -3.09 17.60
CA TRP A 513 -2.12 -3.44 18.73
C TRP A 513 -1.84 -2.58 19.97
N ASN A 514 -2.90 -2.18 20.68
CA ASN A 514 -2.84 -1.36 21.89
C ASN A 514 -1.96 -0.08 21.77
N PRO A 515 -2.38 0.91 20.96
CA PRO A 515 -3.63 0.95 20.20
C PRO A 515 -3.54 0.22 18.86
N GLY A 516 -4.68 -0.25 18.36
CA GLY A 516 -4.79 -0.83 17.04
C GLY A 516 -4.41 0.16 15.93
N ARG A 517 -3.73 -0.33 14.88
CA ARG A 517 -3.24 0.48 13.74
C ARG A 517 -3.29 -0.32 12.45
N PHE A 518 -3.30 0.39 11.32
CA PHE A 518 -3.18 -0.18 9.98
C PHE A 518 -2.20 0.64 9.15
N ALA A 519 -1.29 -0.02 8.45
CA ALA A 519 -0.39 0.62 7.48
C ALA A 519 -0.11 -0.29 6.30
N VAL A 520 0.13 0.32 5.15
CA VAL A 520 0.70 -0.34 3.97
C VAL A 520 2.05 0.27 3.69
N LEU A 521 3.07 -0.56 3.54
CA LEU A 521 4.45 -0.20 3.28
C LEU A 521 4.82 -0.75 1.91
N GLU A 522 5.35 0.10 1.04
CA GLU A 522 5.77 -0.29 -0.31
C GLU A 522 7.28 -0.12 -0.44
N GLN A 523 7.94 -1.10 -1.05
CA GLN A 523 9.38 -1.07 -1.30
C GLN A 523 9.76 0.15 -2.14
N VAL A 524 10.74 0.90 -1.65
CA VAL A 524 11.39 1.99 -2.37
C VAL A 524 12.51 1.38 -3.20
N ILE A 525 12.40 1.49 -4.51
CA ILE A 525 13.49 1.10 -5.42
C ILE A 525 14.50 2.26 -5.46
N PRO A 526 15.81 1.99 -5.29
CA PRO A 526 16.88 2.99 -5.36
C PRO A 526 16.89 3.84 -6.63
#